data_AF-A0A381Q178-F1
#
_entry.id   AF-A0A381Q178-F1
#
_cell.length_a   1.000
_cell.length_b   1.000
_cell.length_c   1.000
_cell.angle_alpha   90.00
_cell.angle_beta   90.00
_cell.angle_gamma   90.00
#
_symmetry.space_group_name_H-M   'P 1'
#
loop_
_entity.id
_entity.type
_entity.pdbx_description
1 polymer ?
#
loop_
_entity_poly.entity_id
_entity_poly.type
_entity_poly.pdbx_seq_one_letter_code
_entity_poly.pdbx_strand_id
1 'polypeptide(L)' 'MEKSKKKSVIKTWARNSVITPDFVGHTFAIHNGNKFIPVFITENMVGHKLGEFSPTRIFRMHSGDRK' A
#
# COMPACT_ATOMS: atom_id res chain seq x y z
N MET A 1 22.82 -6.92 -13.18
CA MET A 1 22.12 -6.84 -14.48
C MET A 1 20.84 -6.04 -14.28
N GLU A 2 20.94 -4.71 -14.26
CA GLU A 2 19.79 -3.81 -14.12
C GLU A 2 19.33 -3.41 -15.53
N LYS A 3 18.45 -4.23 -16.11
CA LYS A 3 17.75 -3.91 -17.36
C LYS A 3 16.83 -2.73 -17.08
N SER A 4 17.26 -1.53 -17.47
CA SER A 4 16.44 -0.34 -17.72
C SER A 4 15.12 -0.30 -16.94
N LYS A 5 15.19 0.06 -15.64
CA LYS A 5 14.05 0.18 -14.72
C LYS A 5 12.98 1.12 -15.28
N LYS A 6 12.07 0.59 -16.09
CA LYS A 6 10.69 1.09 -16.09
C LYS A 6 10.26 0.94 -14.64
N LYS A 7 10.04 2.06 -13.93
CA LYS A 7 9.44 2.10 -12.60
C LYS A 7 7.99 1.60 -12.72
N SER A 8 7.83 0.31 -13.01
CA SER A 8 6.55 -0.33 -13.15
C SER A 8 5.98 -0.53 -11.77
N VAL A 9 4.69 -0.23 -11.64
CA VAL A 9 3.97 -0.43 -10.40
C VAL A 9 3.87 -1.93 -10.15
N ILE A 10 4.43 -2.41 -9.04
CA ILE A 10 4.41 -3.82 -8.67
C ILE A 10 3.06 -4.15 -8.05
N LYS A 11 2.27 -5.01 -8.69
CA LYS A 11 0.98 -5.45 -8.15
C LYS A 11 1.19 -6.56 -7.12
N THR A 12 0.52 -6.46 -5.98
CA THR A 12 0.62 -7.43 -4.89
C THR A 12 -0.74 -7.71 -4.22
N TRP A 13 -0.97 -8.99 -3.92
CA TRP A 13 -2.06 -9.46 -3.07
C TRP A 13 -1.60 -9.77 -1.64
N ALA A 14 -0.28 -9.82 -1.41
CA ALA A 14 0.32 -10.18 -0.13
C ALA A 14 0.30 -8.99 0.83
N ARG A 15 -0.87 -8.73 1.43
CA ARG A 15 -1.08 -7.64 2.40
C ARG A 15 -0.40 -7.89 3.75
N ASN A 16 -0.07 -9.15 4.05
CA ASN A 16 0.57 -9.58 5.29
C ASN A 16 2.10 -9.44 5.27
N SER A 17 2.71 -9.18 4.11
CA SER A 17 4.15 -8.99 3.97
C SER A 17 4.62 -7.70 4.64
N VAL A 18 5.75 -7.80 5.32
CA VAL A 18 6.44 -6.68 5.98
C VAL A 18 7.27 -5.91 4.96
N ILE A 19 7.30 -4.59 5.10
CA ILE A 19 8.12 -3.71 4.27
C ILE A 19 9.57 -3.80 4.74
N THR A 20 10.43 -4.36 3.89
CA THR A 20 11.89 -4.37 4.09
C THR A 20 12.53 -3.09 3.55
N PRO A 21 13.72 -2.69 4.04
CA PRO A 21 14.44 -1.51 3.55
C PRO A 21 14.67 -1.50 2.04
N ASP A 22 14.81 -2.68 1.41
CA ASP A 22 15.04 -2.83 -0.03
C ASP A 22 13.87 -2.32 -0.89
N PHE A 23 12.67 -2.18 -0.29
CA PHE A 23 11.47 -1.73 -0.97
C PHE A 23 11.31 -0.21 -1.00
N VAL A 24 12.16 0.54 -0.30
CA VAL A 24 12.13 2.00 -0.31
C VAL A 24 12.34 2.52 -1.74
N GLY A 25 11.51 3.49 -2.15
CA GLY A 25 11.57 4.06 -3.50
C GLY A 25 10.83 3.27 -4.58
N HIS A 26 10.17 2.16 -4.22
CA HIS A 26 9.31 1.39 -5.12
C HIS A 26 7.82 1.75 -4.90
N THR A 27 7.03 1.63 -5.98
CA THR A 27 5.58 1.80 -5.92
C THR A 27 4.89 0.46 -5.98
N PHE A 28 4.12 0.13 -4.95
CA PHE A 28 3.34 -1.09 -4.87
C PHE A 28 1.85 -0.81 -5.08
N ALA A 29 1.24 -1.50 -6.03
CA ALA A 29 -0.21 -1.60 -6.16
C ALA A 29 -0.70 -2.69 -5.20
N ILE A 30 -1.26 -2.30 -4.06
CA ILE A 30 -1.71 -3.22 -3.01
C ILE A 30 -3.21 -3.47 -3.17
N HIS A 31 -3.60 -4.74 -3.30
CA HIS A 31 -5.00 -5.12 -3.42
C HIS A 31 -5.77 -4.86 -2.11
N ASN A 32 -6.91 -4.17 -2.18
CA ASN A 32 -7.76 -3.89 -1.01
C ASN A 32 -9.05 -4.74 -0.94
N GLY A 33 -9.19 -5.72 -1.83
CA GLY A 33 -10.40 -6.56 -1.96
C GLY A 33 -11.28 -6.20 -3.16
N ASN A 34 -11.12 -5.01 -3.73
CA ASN A 34 -11.85 -4.56 -4.92
C ASN A 34 -10.89 -3.99 -5.98
N LYS A 35 -9.99 -3.10 -5.57
CA LYS A 35 -9.04 -2.43 -6.46
C LYS A 35 -7.62 -2.48 -5.93
N PHE A 36 -6.68 -2.19 -6.82
CA PHE A 36 -5.27 -1.98 -6.48
C PHE A 36 -5.03 -0.51 -6.16
N ILE A 37 -4.52 -0.24 -4.95
CA ILE A 37 -4.15 1.11 -4.52
C ILE A 37 -2.64 1.26 -4.69
N PRO A 38 -2.15 2.17 -5.55
CA PRO A 38 -0.73 2.43 -5.68
C PRO A 38 -0.23 3.21 -4.45
N VAL A 39 0.73 2.64 -3.74
CA VAL A 39 1.40 3.23 -2.57
C VAL A 39 2.88 3.33 -2.88
N PHE A 40 3.43 4.52 -2.74
CA PHE A 40 4.87 4.76 -2.81
C PHE A 40 5.50 4.58 -1.44
N ILE A 41 6.50 3.71 -1.33
CA ILE A 41 7.09 3.34 -0.04
C ILE A 41 8.21 4.31 0.35
N THR A 42 8.08 4.88 1.55
CA THR A 42 9.09 5.72 2.21
C THR A 42 9.77 4.97 3.35
N GLU A 43 10.91 5.48 3.83
CA GLU A 43 11.71 4.85 4.92
C GLU A 43 10.92 4.70 6.22
N ASN A 44 10.02 5.64 6.52
CA ASN A 44 9.17 5.59 7.72
C ASN A 44 8.14 4.45 7.70
N MET A 45 7.95 3.77 6.57
CA MET A 45 7.04 2.63 6.43
C MET A 45 7.74 1.29 6.68
N VAL A 46 9.07 1.27 6.82
CA VAL A 46 9.84 0.04 7.08
C VAL A 46 9.38 -0.59 8.40
N GLY A 47 9.18 -1.91 8.41
CA GLY A 47 8.69 -2.66 9.58
C GLY A 47 7.16 -2.77 9.68
N HIS A 48 6.41 -1.94 8.95
CA HIS A 48 4.95 -2.07 8.84
C HIS A 48 4.54 -3.12 7.80
N LYS A 49 3.27 -3.54 7.84
CA LYS A 49 2.71 -4.44 6.82
C LYS A 49 2.10 -3.65 5.66
N LEU A 50 2.26 -4.16 4.44
CA LEU A 50 1.68 -3.55 3.23
C LEU A 50 0.17 -3.30 3.35
N GLY A 51 -0.56 -4.17 4.04
CA GLY A 51 -1.99 -4.05 4.24
C GLY A 51 -2.45 -2.81 5.02
N GLU A 52 -1.58 -2.22 5.85
CA GLU A 52 -1.89 -1.03 6.66
C GLU A 52 -2.13 0.20 5.79
N PHE A 53 -1.46 0.27 4.64
CA PHE A 53 -1.54 1.40 3.71
C PHE A 53 -2.66 1.24 2.66
N SER A 54 -3.47 0.19 2.76
CA SER A 54 -4.54 -0.13 1.81
C SER A 54 -5.84 -0.52 2.54
N PRO A 55 -6.74 0.46 2.81
CA PRO A 55 -7.96 0.21 3.57
C PRO A 55 -8.97 -0.63 2.78
N THR A 56 -9.58 -1.61 3.47
CA THR A 56 -10.50 -2.59 2.87
C THR A 56 -11.98 -2.21 2.98
N ARG A 57 -12.30 -1.26 3.86
CA ARG A 57 -13.66 -0.74 4.08
C ARG A 57 -13.59 0.78 4.13
N ILE A 58 -14.56 1.42 3.48
CA ILE A 58 -14.75 2.87 3.59
C ILE A 58 -15.65 3.09 4.80
N PHE A 59 -15.13 3.73 5.84
CA PHE A 59 -15.96 4.16 6.95
C PHE A 59 -16.84 5.31 6.46
N ARG A 60 -18.14 5.07 6.36
CA ARG A 60 -19.14 6.10 6.14
C ARG A 60 -19.66 6.46 7.52
N MET A 61 -19.23 7.61 8.04
CA MET A 61 -19.68 8.12 9.33
C MET A 61 -21.21 8.19 9.33
N HIS A 62 -21.85 7.64 10.37
CA HIS A 62 -23.22 7.97 10.67
C HIS A 62 -23.19 9.28 11.46
N SER A 63 -23.42 10.41 10.79
CA SER A 63 -23.64 11.69 11.46
C SER A 63 -24.99 11.65 12.17
N GLY A 64 -25.07 10.92 13.28
CA GLY A 64 -26.11 11.14 14.28
C GLY A 64 -25.79 12.47 14.94
N ASP A 65 -26.57 13.49 14.60
CA ASP A 65 -26.70 14.78 15.27
C ASP A 65 -25.42 15.31 15.94
N ARG A 66 -24.61 16.06 15.17
CA ARG A 66 -23.60 16.95 15.76
C ARG A 66 -24.38 18.10 16.41
N LYS A 67 -24.75 17.93 17.67
CA LYS A 67 -25.23 19.00 18.54
C LYS A 67 -24.12 19.52 19.43
#